data_AF-M2UQT2-F1
#
_entry.id   AF-M2UQT2-F1
#
_cell.length_a   1.000
_cell.length_b   1.000
_cell.length_c   1.000
_cell.angle_alpha   90.00
_cell.angle_beta   90.00
_cell.angle_gamma   90.00
#
_symmetry.space_group_name_H-M   'P 1'
#
loop_
_entity.id
_entity.type
_entity.pdbx_description
1 polymer ?
#
loop_
_entity_poly.entity_id
_entity_poly.type
_entity_poly.pdbx_seq_one_letter_code
_entity_poly.pdbx_strand_id
1 'polypeptide(L)'
;WCHGNLMNFRLFMVRGVHTVHRLVFLTGVMSYLSAPLWFLFLLLSTGLLAIHTLMEPEYFLQPNQLYPLWPRWHPQEAIALFSATMTLLFLPKLLSVLLVCIQGAQAYGGRLRVVLSMLIETLFSVLLAPVRMLFHSVFVTAAFLGWSVQWKSPQRGDDATPWGEALRRHGSQIVIGVLWTALVAWLDAAFLWWLAPIVVSLILSAPVSVITSRTGLGLAARRGKLFLIPEEYAPPTELANTDLYQQQNQAVALRHGFLVAVVDPLYNALACAMARARHAKVVAGAERLREQRLAQVLTVGPDGADAEAARWRLLNDPDGMALLHRHVWEDPAGAVWLARYREQYPHGVARPDLASEA
;
A
#
# COMPACT_ATOMS: atom_id res chain seq x y z
N TRP A 1 -4.17 -3.01 7.10
CA TRP A 1 -5.06 -1.87 7.42
C TRP A 1 -6.51 -2.29 7.66
N CYS A 2 -7.17 -2.98 6.72
CA CYS A 2 -8.56 -3.48 6.89
C CYS A 2 -8.82 -4.14 8.26
N HIS A 3 -8.01 -5.13 8.64
CA HIS A 3 -8.13 -5.81 9.94
C HIS A 3 -8.08 -4.84 11.14
N GLY A 4 -7.16 -3.88 11.14
CA GLY A 4 -7.05 -2.86 12.18
C GLY A 4 -8.28 -1.95 12.25
N ASN A 5 -8.82 -1.52 11.11
CA ASN A 5 -10.05 -0.72 11.08
C ASN A 5 -11.27 -1.49 11.58
N LEU A 6 -11.39 -2.78 11.25
CA LEU A 6 -12.45 -3.65 11.77
C LEU A 6 -12.31 -3.90 13.28
N MET A 7 -11.09 -4.04 13.79
CA MET A 7 -10.84 -4.15 15.23
C MET A 7 -11.20 -2.85 15.98
N ASN A 8 -10.84 -1.69 15.41
CA ASN A 8 -11.13 -0.38 15.97
C ASN A 8 -12.63 -0.11 16.10
N PHE A 9 -13.48 -0.81 15.34
CA PHE A 9 -14.93 -0.71 15.49
C PHE A 9 -15.42 -1.01 16.91
N ARG A 10 -14.69 -1.82 17.69
CA ARG A 10 -15.02 -2.07 19.10
C ARG A 10 -15.09 -0.79 19.93
N LEU A 11 -14.33 0.25 19.54
CA LEU A 11 -14.32 1.56 20.20
C LEU A 11 -15.64 2.33 19.99
N PHE A 12 -16.43 1.98 18.98
CA PHE A 12 -17.76 2.57 18.76
C PHE A 12 -18.70 2.34 19.96
N MET A 13 -18.60 1.16 20.60
CA MET A 13 -19.45 0.77 21.74
C MET A 13 -18.92 1.27 23.09
N VAL A 14 -17.74 1.92 23.13
CA VAL A 14 -17.15 2.40 24.37
C VAL A 14 -17.90 3.63 24.88
N ARG A 15 -18.23 3.61 26.18
CA ARG A 15 -18.86 4.74 26.89
C ARG A 15 -17.86 5.89 27.02
N GLY A 16 -18.32 7.13 26.82
CA GLY A 16 -17.48 8.34 26.92
C GLY A 16 -16.94 8.89 25.59
N VAL A 17 -17.13 8.18 24.47
CA VAL A 17 -16.73 8.67 23.15
C VAL A 17 -17.83 9.53 22.54
N HIS A 18 -17.49 10.77 22.17
CA HIS A 18 -18.40 11.72 21.50
C HIS A 18 -18.92 11.17 20.16
N THR A 19 -20.18 11.46 19.82
CA THR A 19 -20.88 10.90 18.64
C THR A 19 -20.15 11.14 17.32
N VAL A 20 -19.49 12.30 17.17
CA VAL A 20 -18.70 12.61 15.96
C VAL A 20 -17.58 11.59 15.75
N HIS A 21 -16.84 11.23 16.80
CA HIS A 21 -15.77 10.23 16.69
C HIS A 21 -16.33 8.82 16.41
N ARG A 22 -17.54 8.51 16.90
CA ARG A 22 -18.22 7.26 16.56
C ARG A 22 -18.55 7.17 15.07
N LEU A 23 -18.99 8.27 14.46
CA LEU A 23 -19.23 8.32 13.02
C LEU A 23 -17.93 8.12 12.23
N VAL A 24 -16.80 8.66 12.70
CA VAL A 24 -15.49 8.41 12.07
C VAL A 24 -15.09 6.94 12.13
N PHE A 25 -15.34 6.25 13.25
CA PHE A 25 -15.11 4.80 13.31
C PHE A 25 -16.04 4.02 12.38
N LEU A 26 -17.30 4.43 12.27
CA LEU A 26 -18.26 3.80 11.36
C LEU A 26 -17.86 4.00 9.89
N THR A 27 -17.48 5.20 9.49
CA THR A 27 -17.00 5.46 8.12
C THR A 27 -15.70 4.70 7.85
N GLY A 28 -14.82 4.57 8.84
CA GLY A 28 -13.63 3.71 8.78
C GLY A 28 -13.97 2.25 8.46
N VAL A 29 -14.99 1.67 9.10
CA VAL A 29 -15.47 0.32 8.79
C VAL A 29 -16.13 0.25 7.41
N MET A 30 -17.04 1.18 7.12
CA MET A 30 -17.79 1.21 5.86
C MET A 30 -16.90 1.41 4.64
N SER A 31 -15.73 2.03 4.79
CA SER A 31 -14.73 2.16 3.72
C SER A 31 -14.22 0.80 3.21
N TYR A 32 -14.28 -0.26 4.02
CA TYR A 32 -13.94 -1.63 3.61
C TYR A 32 -15.19 -2.51 3.42
N LEU A 33 -16.19 -2.38 4.31
CA LEU A 33 -17.38 -3.25 4.32
C LEU A 33 -18.35 -2.97 3.16
N SER A 34 -18.34 -1.77 2.59
CA SER A 34 -19.15 -1.44 1.40
C SER A 34 -18.80 -2.30 0.18
N ALA A 35 -17.52 -2.69 0.03
CA ALA A 35 -17.06 -3.50 -1.09
C ALA A 35 -17.71 -4.90 -1.18
N PRO A 36 -17.71 -5.75 -0.12
CA PRO A 36 -18.40 -7.04 -0.17
C PRO A 36 -19.93 -6.90 -0.32
N LEU A 37 -20.53 -5.83 0.25
CA LEU A 37 -21.95 -5.56 0.03
C LEU A 37 -22.25 -5.23 -1.44
N TRP A 38 -21.39 -4.44 -2.08
CA TRP A 38 -21.50 -4.14 -3.51
C TRP A 38 -21.28 -5.40 -4.36
N PHE A 39 -20.29 -6.22 -4.02
CA PHE A 39 -20.06 -7.50 -4.71
C PHE A 39 -21.26 -8.43 -4.59
N LEU A 40 -21.83 -8.57 -3.38
CA LEU A 40 -23.04 -9.36 -3.16
C LEU A 40 -24.24 -8.81 -3.95
N PHE A 41 -24.41 -7.49 -3.98
CA PHE A 41 -25.44 -6.85 -4.80
C PHE A 41 -25.30 -7.25 -6.28
N LEU A 42 -24.09 -7.20 -6.86
CA LEU A 42 -23.85 -7.60 -8.25
C LEU A 42 -24.14 -9.09 -8.50
N LEU A 43 -23.78 -9.96 -7.56
CA LEU A 43 -24.10 -11.39 -7.64
C LEU A 43 -25.61 -11.63 -7.62
N LEU A 44 -26.33 -10.99 -6.69
CA LEU A 44 -27.78 -11.09 -6.59
C LEU A 44 -28.47 -10.50 -7.83
N SER A 45 -27.99 -9.39 -8.37
CA SER A 45 -28.50 -8.82 -9.63
C SER A 45 -28.30 -9.76 -10.81
N THR A 46 -27.16 -10.45 -10.89
CA THR A 46 -26.90 -11.47 -11.92
C THR A 46 -27.81 -12.70 -11.73
N GLY A 47 -28.03 -13.11 -10.47
CA GLY A 47 -28.97 -14.19 -10.16
C GLY A 47 -30.42 -13.84 -10.53
N LEU A 48 -30.84 -12.60 -10.28
CA LEU A 48 -32.16 -12.10 -10.69
C LEU A 48 -32.31 -12.08 -12.21
N LEU A 49 -31.26 -11.67 -12.95
CA LEU A 49 -31.23 -11.77 -14.41
C LEU A 49 -31.41 -13.22 -14.88
N ALA A 50 -30.73 -14.18 -14.23
CA ALA A 50 -30.85 -15.59 -14.57
C ALA A 50 -32.26 -16.14 -14.30
N ILE A 51 -32.89 -15.75 -13.18
CA ILE A 51 -34.28 -16.12 -12.88
C ILE A 51 -35.22 -15.57 -13.97
N HIS A 52 -35.08 -14.30 -14.33
CA HIS A 52 -35.94 -13.68 -15.34
C HIS A 52 -35.79 -14.26 -16.75
N THR A 53 -34.61 -14.79 -17.10
CA THR A 53 -34.36 -15.38 -18.42
C THR A 53 -34.66 -16.87 -18.48
N LEU A 54 -34.42 -17.62 -17.40
CA LEU A 54 -34.55 -19.08 -17.38
C LEU A 54 -35.89 -19.59 -16.83
N MET A 55 -36.60 -18.79 -16.03
CA MET A 55 -37.89 -19.16 -15.47
C MET A 55 -39.02 -18.44 -16.19
N GLU A 56 -40.10 -19.17 -16.47
CA GLU A 56 -41.32 -18.56 -16.99
C GLU A 56 -41.95 -17.67 -15.91
N PRO A 57 -42.27 -16.41 -16.20
CA PRO A 57 -42.92 -15.52 -15.24
C PRO A 57 -44.32 -16.03 -14.88
N GLU A 58 -44.54 -16.36 -13.61
CA GLU A 58 -45.87 -16.69 -13.09
C GLU A 58 -46.70 -15.42 -12.89
N TYR A 59 -47.64 -15.19 -13.80
CA TYR A 59 -48.52 -14.02 -13.75
C TYR A 59 -49.77 -14.20 -12.86
N PHE A 60 -50.08 -15.46 -12.49
CA PHE A 60 -51.24 -15.83 -11.69
C PHE A 60 -50.78 -16.57 -10.43
N LEU A 61 -50.70 -15.86 -9.31
CA LEU A 61 -50.19 -16.40 -8.05
C LEU A 61 -51.29 -17.08 -7.21
N GLN A 62 -52.56 -16.91 -7.60
CA GLN A 62 -53.72 -17.40 -6.86
C GLN A 62 -54.72 -18.12 -7.79
N PRO A 63 -55.38 -19.21 -7.33
CA PRO A 63 -56.46 -19.84 -8.08
C PRO A 63 -57.59 -18.84 -8.37
N ASN A 64 -58.14 -18.86 -9.59
CA ASN A 64 -59.23 -17.98 -10.07
C ASN A 64 -58.90 -16.47 -10.15
N GLN A 65 -57.62 -16.11 -10.25
CA GLN A 65 -57.23 -14.72 -10.48
C GLN A 65 -57.62 -14.26 -11.91
N LEU A 66 -58.50 -13.27 -12.01
CA LEU A 66 -59.08 -12.77 -13.27
C LEU A 66 -58.09 -11.95 -14.13
N TYR A 67 -57.08 -11.34 -13.52
CA TYR A 67 -56.12 -10.44 -14.19
C TYR A 67 -54.68 -10.82 -13.86
N PRO A 68 -53.77 -10.91 -14.85
CA PRO A 68 -52.35 -11.20 -14.60
C PRO A 68 -51.65 -10.05 -13.85
N LEU A 69 -50.70 -10.40 -12.98
CA LEU A 69 -49.79 -9.46 -12.34
C LEU A 69 -48.60 -9.18 -13.27
N TRP A 70 -48.70 -8.11 -14.06
CA TRP A 70 -47.60 -7.71 -14.94
C TRP A 70 -46.40 -7.16 -14.13
N PRO A 71 -45.17 -7.53 -14.52
CA PRO A 71 -43.96 -6.88 -14.00
C PRO A 71 -44.05 -5.37 -14.24
N ARG A 72 -43.87 -4.58 -13.17
CA ARG A 72 -43.84 -3.12 -13.27
C ARG A 72 -42.42 -2.66 -13.52
N TRP A 73 -42.18 -2.10 -14.70
CA TRP A 73 -40.93 -1.39 -15.00
C TRP A 73 -41.12 0.10 -14.68
N HIS A 74 -40.37 0.61 -13.70
CA HIS A 74 -40.33 2.02 -13.33
C HIS A 74 -39.05 2.71 -13.86
N PRO A 75 -38.95 3.03 -15.16
CA PRO A 75 -37.71 3.54 -15.76
C PRO A 75 -37.30 4.91 -15.18
N GLN A 76 -38.26 5.76 -14.81
CA GLN A 76 -37.96 7.08 -14.25
C GLN A 76 -37.25 6.98 -12.89
N GLU A 77 -37.65 6.03 -12.04
CA GLU A 77 -37.03 5.78 -10.73
C GLU A 77 -35.60 5.27 -10.89
N ALA A 78 -35.37 4.37 -11.85
CA ALA A 78 -34.03 3.88 -12.18
C ALA A 78 -33.11 5.01 -12.68
N ILE A 79 -33.61 5.88 -13.57
CA ILE A 79 -32.86 7.05 -14.07
C ILE A 79 -32.60 8.05 -12.94
N ALA A 80 -33.56 8.29 -12.06
CA ALA A 80 -33.39 9.17 -10.90
C ALA A 80 -32.32 8.64 -9.95
N LEU A 81 -32.34 7.35 -9.62
CA LEU A 81 -31.34 6.71 -8.77
C LEU A 81 -29.95 6.75 -9.41
N PHE A 82 -29.86 6.43 -10.71
CA PHE A 82 -28.61 6.48 -11.46
C PHE A 82 -28.03 7.90 -11.51
N SER A 83 -28.82 8.89 -11.88
CA SER A 83 -28.39 10.30 -11.98
C SER A 83 -28.02 10.90 -10.62
N ALA A 84 -28.76 10.59 -9.55
CA ALA A 84 -28.41 10.99 -8.19
C ALA A 84 -27.07 10.39 -7.76
N THR A 85 -26.84 9.10 -8.05
CA THR A 85 -25.58 8.41 -7.74
C THR A 85 -24.41 8.99 -8.53
N MET A 86 -24.58 9.19 -9.85
CA MET A 86 -23.55 9.82 -10.70
C MET A 86 -23.21 11.23 -10.20
N THR A 87 -24.22 12.02 -9.83
CA THR A 87 -24.01 13.36 -9.28
C THR A 87 -23.21 13.28 -7.98
N LEU A 88 -23.60 12.42 -7.04
CA LEU A 88 -22.90 12.28 -5.76
C LEU A 88 -21.43 11.87 -5.93
N LEU A 89 -21.14 10.98 -6.89
CA LEU A 89 -19.79 10.48 -7.14
C LEU A 89 -18.90 11.47 -7.90
N PHE A 90 -19.43 12.16 -8.91
CA PHE A 90 -18.62 12.96 -9.83
C PHE A 90 -18.68 14.47 -9.55
N LEU A 91 -19.76 14.99 -8.97
CA LEU A 91 -19.94 16.43 -8.77
C LEU A 91 -18.80 17.07 -7.95
N PRO A 92 -18.35 16.51 -6.80
CA PRO A 92 -17.27 17.13 -6.04
C PRO A 92 -16.00 17.28 -6.87
N LYS A 93 -15.68 16.25 -7.67
CA LYS A 93 -14.49 16.22 -8.54
C LYS A 93 -14.56 17.25 -9.67
N LEU A 94 -15.73 17.37 -10.30
CA LEU A 94 -15.97 18.37 -11.36
C LEU A 94 -15.87 19.79 -10.81
N LEU A 95 -16.46 20.04 -9.62
CA LEU A 95 -16.38 21.33 -8.94
C LEU A 95 -14.93 21.68 -8.55
N SER A 96 -14.13 20.70 -8.09
CA SER A 96 -12.71 20.92 -7.80
C SER A 96 -11.91 21.34 -9.04
N VAL A 97 -12.10 20.65 -10.18
CA VAL A 97 -11.41 21.02 -11.44
C VAL A 97 -11.84 22.41 -11.92
N LEU A 98 -13.14 22.71 -11.83
CA LEU A 98 -13.66 24.03 -12.18
C LEU A 98 -13.02 25.12 -11.32
N LEU A 99 -12.97 24.91 -9.99
CA LEU A 99 -12.35 25.84 -9.05
C LEU A 99 -10.88 26.10 -9.39
N VAL A 100 -10.11 25.04 -9.66
CA VAL A 100 -8.70 25.16 -10.09
C VAL A 100 -8.57 25.93 -11.40
N CYS A 101 -9.49 25.73 -12.35
CA CYS A 101 -9.47 26.47 -13.62
C CYS A 101 -9.76 27.96 -13.46
N ILE A 102 -10.62 28.32 -12.48
CA ILE A 102 -10.97 29.70 -12.14
C ILE A 102 -9.83 30.38 -11.38
N GLN A 103 -9.30 29.75 -10.33
CA GLN A 103 -8.27 30.32 -9.45
C GLN A 103 -6.88 30.38 -10.09
N GLY A 104 -6.60 29.51 -11.06
CA GLY A 104 -5.32 29.47 -11.77
C GLY A 104 -4.73 28.07 -11.80
N ALA A 105 -4.70 27.47 -12.99
CA ALA A 105 -4.29 26.07 -13.17
C ALA A 105 -2.77 25.90 -13.46
N GLN A 106 -1.95 26.95 -13.37
CA GLN A 106 -0.53 26.88 -13.78
C GLN A 106 0.28 25.89 -12.93
N ALA A 107 0.05 25.89 -11.61
CA ALA A 107 0.66 24.93 -10.69
C ALA A 107 0.27 23.47 -10.97
N TYR A 108 -0.80 23.25 -11.73
CA TYR A 108 -1.30 21.93 -12.13
C TYR A 108 -1.07 21.64 -13.63
N GLY A 109 -0.16 22.37 -14.28
CA GLY A 109 0.20 22.18 -15.68
C GLY A 109 -0.68 22.92 -16.70
N GLY A 110 -1.70 23.66 -16.26
CA GLY A 110 -2.61 24.45 -17.08
C GLY A 110 -4.00 23.85 -17.22
N ARG A 111 -5.00 24.67 -17.62
CA ARG A 111 -6.44 24.30 -17.61
C ARG A 111 -6.73 23.01 -18.38
N LEU A 112 -6.23 22.90 -19.62
CA LEU A 112 -6.44 21.71 -20.45
C LEU A 112 -5.82 20.45 -19.82
N ARG A 113 -4.63 20.57 -19.23
CA ARG A 113 -3.93 19.44 -18.61
C ARG A 113 -4.61 18.95 -17.35
N VAL A 114 -5.19 19.84 -16.55
CA VAL A 114 -6.00 19.46 -15.38
C VAL A 114 -7.22 18.66 -15.81
N VAL A 115 -7.94 19.12 -16.84
CA VAL A 115 -9.11 18.39 -17.36
C VAL A 115 -8.69 17.01 -17.90
N LEU A 116 -7.62 16.93 -18.69
CA LEU A 116 -7.09 15.65 -19.18
C LEU A 116 -6.65 14.74 -18.03
N SER A 117 -5.98 15.28 -17.02
CA SER A 117 -5.57 14.53 -15.82
C SER A 117 -6.80 13.97 -15.10
N MET A 118 -7.84 14.77 -14.90
CA MET A 118 -9.08 14.32 -14.27
C MET A 118 -9.78 13.22 -15.07
N LEU A 119 -9.82 13.32 -16.40
CA LEU A 119 -10.42 12.29 -17.26
C LEU A 119 -9.63 10.97 -17.21
N ILE A 120 -8.30 11.04 -17.34
CA ILE A 120 -7.44 9.85 -17.32
C ILE A 120 -7.44 9.21 -15.93
N GLU A 121 -7.37 9.98 -14.85
CA GLU A 121 -7.47 9.43 -13.49
C GLU A 121 -8.87 8.85 -13.23
N THR A 122 -9.94 9.48 -13.73
CA THR A 122 -11.30 8.89 -13.67
C THR A 122 -11.36 7.54 -14.36
N LEU A 123 -10.76 7.41 -15.55
CA LEU A 123 -10.67 6.14 -16.26
C LEU A 123 -9.94 5.08 -15.42
N PHE A 124 -8.77 5.40 -14.87
CA PHE A 124 -8.03 4.48 -14.00
C PHE A 124 -8.80 4.15 -12.72
N SER A 125 -9.50 5.12 -12.12
CA SER A 125 -10.32 4.91 -10.93
C SER A 125 -11.50 3.97 -11.19
N VAL A 126 -12.17 4.10 -12.34
CA VAL A 126 -13.21 3.15 -12.77
C VAL A 126 -12.61 1.76 -12.98
N LEU A 127 -11.44 1.66 -13.61
CA LEU A 127 -10.76 0.37 -13.83
C LEU A 127 -10.28 -0.29 -12.52
N LEU A 128 -9.86 0.50 -11.54
CA LEU A 128 -9.34 -0.01 -10.28
C LEU A 128 -10.44 -0.36 -9.26
N ALA A 129 -11.63 0.25 -9.36
CA ALA A 129 -12.68 0.08 -8.36
C ALA A 129 -13.18 -1.38 -8.23
N PRO A 130 -13.53 -2.11 -9.31
CA PRO A 130 -13.94 -3.52 -9.22
C PRO A 130 -12.81 -4.45 -8.73
N VAL A 131 -11.58 -4.16 -9.12
CA VAL A 131 -10.39 -4.90 -8.66
C VAL A 131 -10.22 -4.73 -7.15
N ARG A 132 -10.32 -3.49 -6.66
CA ARG A 132 -10.29 -3.18 -5.22
C ARG A 132 -11.47 -3.84 -4.51
N MET A 133 -12.67 -3.85 -5.09
CA MET A 133 -13.85 -4.48 -4.50
C MET A 133 -13.61 -5.95 -4.16
N LEU A 134 -13.03 -6.74 -5.09
CA LEU A 134 -12.72 -8.15 -4.83
C LEU A 134 -11.67 -8.31 -3.72
N PHE A 135 -10.58 -7.52 -3.75
CA PHE A 135 -9.58 -7.58 -2.69
C PHE A 135 -10.15 -7.20 -1.32
N HIS A 136 -10.95 -6.13 -1.24
CA HIS A 136 -11.60 -5.72 0.00
C HIS A 136 -12.56 -6.80 0.50
N SER A 137 -13.30 -7.45 -0.40
CA SER A 137 -14.17 -8.59 -0.04
C SER A 137 -13.36 -9.72 0.59
N VAL A 138 -12.25 -10.12 -0.03
CA VAL A 138 -11.34 -11.14 0.53
C VAL A 138 -10.78 -10.71 1.89
N PHE A 139 -10.30 -9.46 2.02
CA PHE A 139 -9.69 -8.98 3.25
C PHE A 139 -10.68 -8.86 4.40
N VAL A 140 -11.92 -8.43 4.12
CA VAL A 140 -13.00 -8.37 5.10
C VAL A 140 -13.38 -9.78 5.54
N THR A 141 -13.60 -10.72 4.61
CA THR A 141 -13.91 -12.11 4.94
C THR A 141 -12.78 -12.78 5.72
N ALA A 142 -11.53 -12.57 5.32
CA ALA A 142 -10.35 -13.05 6.03
C ALA A 142 -10.28 -12.54 7.47
N ALA A 143 -10.60 -11.27 7.69
CA ALA A 143 -10.63 -10.67 9.02
C ALA A 143 -11.73 -11.28 9.90
N PHE A 144 -12.92 -11.53 9.36
CA PHE A 144 -14.01 -12.19 10.08
C PHE A 144 -13.72 -13.67 10.38
N LEU A 145 -13.05 -14.38 9.47
CA LEU A 145 -12.63 -15.76 9.66
C LEU A 145 -11.38 -15.91 10.56
N GLY A 146 -10.80 -14.79 11.04
CA GLY A 146 -9.65 -14.81 11.93
C GLY A 146 -8.34 -15.26 11.27
N TRP A 147 -8.21 -15.12 9.94
CA TRP A 147 -6.96 -15.47 9.25
C TRP A 147 -5.82 -14.57 9.71
N SER A 148 -4.71 -15.18 10.11
CA SER A 148 -3.53 -14.44 10.56
C SER A 148 -2.86 -13.76 9.37
N VAL A 149 -2.76 -12.43 9.42
CA VAL A 149 -2.06 -11.65 8.40
C VAL A 149 -0.69 -11.27 8.94
N GLN A 150 0.36 -11.83 8.36
CA GLN A 150 1.72 -11.39 8.65
C GLN A 150 1.98 -10.04 7.98
N TRP A 151 2.36 -9.04 8.77
CA TRP A 151 2.84 -7.77 8.24
C TRP A 151 4.24 -7.99 7.65
N LYS A 152 4.31 -8.12 6.32
CA LYS A 152 5.58 -8.07 5.58
C LYS A 152 5.87 -6.61 5.26
N SER A 153 7.09 -6.15 5.54
CA SER A 153 7.49 -4.81 5.14
C SER A 153 7.32 -4.69 3.61
N PRO A 154 6.61 -3.67 3.11
CA PRO A 154 6.58 -3.39 1.69
C PRO A 154 8.01 -3.26 1.15
N GLN A 155 8.24 -3.74 -0.07
CA GLN A 155 9.46 -3.43 -0.78
C GLN A 155 9.52 -1.91 -0.97
N ARG A 156 10.66 -1.32 -0.60
CA ARG A 156 10.89 0.14 -0.65
C ARG A 156 11.67 0.58 -1.89
N GLY A 157 12.03 -0.38 -2.75
CA GLY A 157 12.66 -0.12 -4.04
C GLY A 157 11.63 0.25 -5.11
N ASP A 158 12.10 0.93 -6.15
CA ASP A 158 11.30 1.36 -7.30
C ASP A 158 11.08 0.19 -8.28
N ASP A 159 10.54 -0.92 -7.77
CA ASP A 159 10.35 -2.15 -8.54
C ASP A 159 8.98 -2.11 -9.23
N ALA A 160 9.00 -1.87 -10.53
CA ALA A 160 7.81 -2.00 -11.36
C ALA A 160 7.27 -3.45 -11.30
N THR A 161 5.95 -3.61 -11.18
CA THR A 161 5.31 -4.92 -11.10
C THR A 161 5.58 -5.72 -12.38
N PRO A 162 6.27 -6.86 -12.31
CA PRO A 162 6.49 -7.70 -13.48
C PRO A 162 5.19 -8.41 -13.89
N TRP A 163 5.06 -8.74 -15.18
CA TRP A 163 3.87 -9.42 -15.71
C TRP A 163 3.55 -10.72 -14.99
N GLY A 164 4.57 -11.52 -14.64
CA GLY A 164 4.38 -12.76 -13.90
C GLY A 164 3.79 -12.55 -12.50
N GLU A 165 4.21 -11.51 -11.79
CA GLU A 165 3.61 -11.18 -10.49
C GLU A 165 2.19 -10.65 -10.66
N ALA A 166 1.96 -9.77 -11.63
CA ALA A 166 0.63 -9.23 -11.91
C ALA A 166 -0.36 -10.35 -12.24
N LEU A 167 -0.01 -11.30 -13.11
CA LEU A 167 -0.85 -12.45 -13.44
C LEU A 167 -1.06 -13.38 -12.24
N ARG A 168 -0.04 -13.59 -11.40
CA ARG A 168 -0.20 -14.40 -10.17
C ARG A 168 -1.16 -13.75 -9.17
N ARG A 169 -1.13 -12.42 -9.05
CA ARG A 169 -1.97 -11.67 -8.09
C ARG A 169 -3.38 -11.41 -8.61
N HIS A 170 -3.54 -11.18 -9.91
CA HIS A 170 -4.81 -10.82 -10.54
C HIS A 170 -5.45 -11.95 -11.34
N GLY A 171 -4.79 -13.12 -11.48
CA GLY A 171 -5.27 -14.22 -12.32
C GLY A 171 -6.67 -14.70 -11.94
N SER A 172 -6.98 -14.80 -10.65
CA SER A 172 -8.34 -15.14 -10.19
C SER A 172 -9.38 -14.10 -10.62
N GLN A 173 -9.01 -12.82 -10.64
CA GLN A 173 -9.90 -11.72 -11.04
C GLN A 173 -10.18 -11.77 -12.53
N ILE A 174 -9.15 -12.04 -13.34
CA ILE A 174 -9.29 -12.22 -14.79
C ILE A 174 -10.22 -13.40 -15.09
N VAL A 175 -10.00 -14.55 -14.43
CA VAL A 175 -10.85 -15.74 -14.59
C VAL A 175 -12.30 -15.43 -14.20
N ILE A 176 -12.52 -14.78 -13.06
CA ILE A 176 -13.87 -14.35 -12.65
C ILE A 176 -14.48 -13.43 -13.71
N GLY A 177 -13.73 -12.43 -14.20
CA GLY A 177 -14.21 -11.50 -15.23
C GLY A 177 -14.60 -12.19 -16.53
N VAL A 178 -13.79 -13.14 -17.01
CA VAL A 178 -14.07 -13.91 -18.24
C VAL A 178 -15.30 -14.81 -18.05
N LEU A 179 -15.34 -15.58 -16.95
CA LEU A 179 -16.46 -16.50 -16.69
C LEU A 179 -17.77 -15.73 -16.48
N TRP A 180 -17.72 -14.60 -15.77
CA TRP A 180 -18.91 -13.78 -15.53
C TRP A 180 -19.39 -13.11 -16.83
N THR A 181 -18.47 -12.66 -17.68
CA THR A 181 -18.82 -12.15 -19.02
C THR A 181 -19.49 -13.23 -19.85
N ALA A 182 -18.93 -14.44 -19.90
CA ALA A 182 -19.49 -15.56 -20.65
C ALA A 182 -20.89 -15.96 -20.14
N LEU A 183 -21.08 -16.01 -18.82
CA LEU A 183 -22.37 -16.29 -18.19
C LEU A 183 -23.42 -15.25 -18.59
N VAL A 184 -23.12 -13.97 -18.47
CA VAL A 184 -24.07 -12.90 -18.78
C VAL A 184 -24.32 -12.81 -20.28
N ALA A 185 -23.31 -13.01 -21.13
CA ALA A 185 -23.47 -13.08 -22.57
C ALA A 185 -24.44 -14.19 -22.99
N TRP A 186 -24.41 -15.32 -22.29
CA TRP A 186 -25.32 -16.45 -22.52
C TRP A 186 -26.74 -16.19 -22.03
N LEU A 187 -26.91 -15.46 -20.91
CA LEU A 187 -28.23 -15.09 -20.37
C LEU A 187 -28.90 -13.97 -21.19
N ASP A 188 -28.23 -12.83 -21.29
CA ASP A 188 -28.68 -11.65 -22.05
C ASP A 188 -27.48 -10.75 -22.38
N ALA A 189 -27.06 -10.77 -23.64
CA ALA A 189 -25.95 -9.96 -24.13
C ALA A 189 -26.18 -8.44 -23.99
N ALA A 190 -27.43 -7.96 -23.94
CA ALA A 190 -27.70 -6.54 -23.75
C ALA A 190 -27.28 -6.06 -22.35
N PHE A 191 -27.36 -6.94 -21.34
CA PHE A 191 -26.97 -6.62 -19.98
C PHE A 191 -25.45 -6.39 -19.82
N LEU A 192 -24.63 -6.91 -20.75
CA LEU A 192 -23.19 -6.69 -20.72
C LEU A 192 -22.80 -5.21 -20.80
N TRP A 193 -23.58 -4.35 -21.46
CA TRP A 193 -23.29 -2.92 -21.50
C TRP A 193 -23.32 -2.27 -20.12
N TRP A 194 -24.21 -2.75 -19.26
CA TRP A 194 -24.35 -2.28 -17.88
C TRP A 194 -23.27 -2.88 -16.96
N LEU A 195 -22.90 -4.13 -17.21
CA LEU A 195 -21.86 -4.82 -16.44
C LEU A 195 -20.44 -4.52 -16.94
N ALA A 196 -20.28 -3.93 -18.12
CA ALA A 196 -19.00 -3.72 -18.80
C ALA A 196 -17.96 -3.04 -17.93
N PRO A 197 -18.24 -1.93 -17.21
CA PRO A 197 -17.26 -1.30 -16.34
C PRO A 197 -16.71 -2.23 -15.25
N ILE A 198 -17.45 -3.26 -14.86
CA ILE A 198 -17.02 -4.23 -13.85
C ILE A 198 -16.19 -5.33 -14.52
N VAL A 199 -16.75 -6.04 -15.49
CA VAL A 199 -16.04 -7.20 -16.10
C VAL A 199 -14.81 -6.80 -16.89
N VAL A 200 -14.84 -5.68 -17.63
CA VAL A 200 -13.68 -5.17 -18.37
C VAL A 200 -12.54 -4.83 -17.40
N SER A 201 -12.86 -4.20 -16.27
CA SER A 201 -11.89 -3.89 -15.22
C SER A 201 -11.24 -5.14 -14.63
N LEU A 202 -12.03 -6.19 -14.40
CA LEU A 202 -11.52 -7.47 -13.89
C LEU A 202 -10.60 -8.17 -14.90
N ILE A 203 -10.98 -8.17 -16.19
CA ILE A 203 -10.20 -8.75 -17.28
C ILE A 203 -8.88 -7.97 -17.50
N LEU A 204 -8.94 -6.64 -17.44
CA LEU A 204 -7.77 -5.76 -17.63
C LEU A 204 -6.96 -5.52 -16.35
N SER A 205 -7.29 -6.18 -15.26
CA SER A 205 -6.66 -5.98 -13.95
C SER A 205 -5.13 -6.11 -13.97
N ALA A 206 -4.59 -7.17 -14.58
CA ALA A 206 -3.14 -7.36 -14.69
C ALA A 206 -2.45 -6.29 -15.57
N PRO A 207 -2.91 -6.01 -16.82
CA PRO A 207 -2.37 -4.91 -17.62
C PRO A 207 -2.38 -3.56 -16.90
N VAL A 208 -3.51 -3.20 -16.26
CA VAL A 208 -3.64 -1.93 -15.54
C VAL A 208 -2.62 -1.85 -14.39
N SER A 209 -2.47 -2.93 -13.62
CA SER A 209 -1.51 -3.04 -12.52
C SER A 209 -0.06 -2.87 -13.00
N VAL A 210 0.32 -3.53 -14.10
CA VAL A 210 1.66 -3.39 -14.68
C VAL A 210 1.89 -1.98 -15.20
N ILE A 211 0.99 -1.46 -16.04
CA ILE A 211 1.13 -0.14 -16.69
C ILE A 211 1.23 0.97 -15.63
N THR A 212 0.35 0.97 -14.63
CA THR A 212 0.35 2.00 -13.59
C THR A 212 1.53 1.92 -12.63
N SER A 213 2.22 0.77 -12.55
CA SER A 213 3.47 0.61 -11.77
C SER A 213 4.74 1.05 -12.49
N ARG A 214 4.67 1.40 -13.79
CA ARG A 214 5.88 1.76 -14.56
C ARG A 214 6.29 3.21 -14.28
N THR A 215 7.48 3.36 -13.70
CA THR A 215 8.14 4.64 -13.46
C THR A 215 8.30 5.48 -14.73
N GLY A 216 8.67 4.84 -15.85
CA GLY A 216 8.83 5.53 -17.14
C GLY A 216 7.57 6.24 -17.63
N LEU A 217 6.39 5.64 -17.42
CA LEU A 217 5.10 6.26 -17.76
C LEU A 217 4.76 7.40 -16.81
N GLY A 218 5.04 7.23 -15.50
CA GLY A 218 4.90 8.31 -14.52
C GLY A 218 5.77 9.52 -14.86
N LEU A 219 7.05 9.30 -15.19
CA LEU A 219 7.97 10.35 -15.62
C LEU A 219 7.53 11.00 -16.95
N ALA A 220 6.97 10.23 -17.88
CA ALA A 220 6.42 10.77 -19.13
C ALA A 220 5.19 11.66 -18.87
N ALA A 221 4.27 11.23 -17.98
CA ALA A 221 3.13 12.03 -17.56
C ALA A 221 3.57 13.34 -16.90
N ARG A 222 4.56 13.27 -16.00
CA ARG A 222 5.17 14.46 -15.36
C ARG A 222 5.80 15.41 -16.38
N ARG A 223 6.58 14.90 -17.35
CA ARG A 223 7.12 15.71 -18.47
C ARG A 223 6.01 16.36 -19.29
N GLY A 224 4.91 15.65 -19.50
CA GLY A 224 3.69 16.16 -20.13
C GLY A 224 2.89 17.13 -19.26
N LYS A 225 3.32 17.39 -18.01
CA LYS A 225 2.62 18.13 -16.95
C LYS A 225 1.20 17.62 -16.68
N LEU A 226 1.00 16.31 -16.80
CA LEU A 226 -0.22 15.61 -16.38
C LEU A 226 -0.06 15.15 -14.93
N PHE A 227 -1.16 15.18 -14.16
CA PHE A 227 -1.22 14.86 -12.74
C PHE A 227 -0.28 15.70 -11.86
N LEU A 228 0.17 16.85 -12.36
CA LEU A 228 1.09 17.73 -11.65
C LEU A 228 0.41 18.34 -10.43
N ILE A 229 1.03 18.22 -9.27
CA ILE A 229 0.60 18.88 -8.04
C ILE A 229 1.40 20.16 -7.78
N PRO A 230 0.89 21.13 -7.00
CA PRO A 230 1.60 22.37 -6.70
C PRO A 230 2.99 22.14 -6.10
N GLU A 231 3.14 21.13 -5.26
CA GLU A 231 4.41 20.75 -4.60
C GLU A 231 5.44 20.22 -5.59
N GLU A 232 5.02 19.70 -6.75
CA GLU A 232 5.94 19.31 -7.83
C GLU A 232 6.29 20.47 -8.76
N TYR A 233 5.42 21.48 -8.84
CA TYR A 233 5.64 22.69 -9.63
C TYR A 233 6.55 23.68 -8.89
N ALA A 234 6.29 23.90 -7.61
CA ALA A 234 7.06 24.76 -6.72
C ALA A 234 7.26 24.01 -5.39
N PRO A 235 8.34 23.21 -5.27
CA PRO A 235 8.61 22.45 -4.07
C PRO A 235 8.71 23.36 -2.83
N PRO A 236 7.95 23.09 -1.76
CA PRO A 236 8.09 23.80 -0.51
C PRO A 236 9.48 23.54 0.10
N THR A 237 9.96 24.51 0.88
CA THR A 237 11.31 24.50 1.48
C THR A 237 11.56 23.21 2.28
N GLU A 238 10.54 22.69 2.98
CA GLU A 238 10.63 21.47 3.77
C GLU A 238 10.95 20.25 2.90
N LEU A 239 10.33 20.13 1.71
CA LEU A 239 10.61 19.03 0.78
C LEU A 239 11.98 19.20 0.13
N ALA A 240 12.36 20.42 -0.25
CA ALA A 240 13.68 20.70 -0.81
C ALA A 240 14.81 20.42 0.19
N ASN A 241 14.66 20.83 1.46
CA ASN A 241 15.62 20.57 2.52
C ASN A 241 15.70 19.07 2.84
N THR A 242 14.57 18.36 2.83
CA THR A 242 14.55 16.91 3.04
C THR A 242 15.29 16.17 1.92
N ASP A 243 15.08 16.58 0.67
CA ASP A 243 15.79 16.00 -0.48
C ASP A 243 17.30 16.28 -0.40
N LEU A 244 17.70 17.51 -0.06
CA LEU A 244 19.10 17.88 0.16
C LEU A 244 19.74 17.05 1.28
N TYR A 245 19.06 16.94 2.43
CA TYR A 245 19.52 16.14 3.56
C TYR A 245 19.64 14.64 3.19
N GLN A 246 18.70 14.13 2.39
CA GLN A 246 18.75 12.76 1.90
C GLN A 246 19.93 12.54 0.95
N GLN A 247 20.20 13.47 0.03
CA GLN A 247 21.35 13.41 -0.88
C GLN A 247 22.68 13.46 -0.12
N GLN A 248 22.79 14.35 0.87
CA GLN A 248 23.97 14.42 1.75
C GLN A 248 24.18 13.10 2.48
N ASN A 249 23.14 12.56 3.12
CA ASN A 249 23.20 11.28 3.82
C ASN A 249 23.55 10.11 2.89
N GLN A 250 23.04 10.09 1.66
CA GLN A 250 23.38 9.07 0.67
C GLN A 250 24.83 9.19 0.21
N ALA A 251 25.35 10.41 0.04
CA ALA A 251 26.74 10.65 -0.33
C ALA A 251 27.73 10.17 0.75
N VAL A 252 27.37 10.30 2.02
CA VAL A 252 28.18 9.82 3.16
C VAL A 252 27.75 8.44 3.68
N ALA A 253 26.85 7.74 2.98
CA ALA A 253 26.29 6.48 3.45
C ALA A 253 27.39 5.40 3.60
N LEU A 254 27.43 4.79 4.79
CA LEU A 254 28.41 3.75 5.10
C LEU A 254 28.00 2.42 4.45
N ARG A 255 28.64 2.05 3.34
CA ARG A 255 28.43 0.75 2.69
C ARG A 255 28.76 -0.43 3.60
N HIS A 256 29.76 -0.28 4.47
CA HIS A 256 30.15 -1.29 5.48
C HIS A 256 29.83 -0.79 6.90
N GLY A 257 28.63 -0.23 7.11
CA GLY A 257 28.25 0.42 8.37
C GLY A 257 28.40 -0.44 9.62
N PHE A 258 28.15 -1.76 9.55
CA PHE A 258 28.38 -2.66 10.69
C PHE A 258 29.86 -2.75 11.06
N LEU A 259 30.76 -2.87 10.08
CA LEU A 259 32.21 -2.90 10.31
C LEU A 259 32.68 -1.61 10.98
N VAL A 260 32.20 -0.46 10.49
CA VAL A 260 32.51 0.86 11.08
C VAL A 260 32.00 0.95 12.53
N ALA A 261 30.75 0.54 12.78
CA ALA A 261 30.16 0.54 14.13
C ALA A 261 30.89 -0.39 15.10
N VAL A 262 31.57 -1.43 14.60
CA VAL A 262 32.38 -2.34 15.43
C VAL A 262 33.78 -1.80 15.65
N VAL A 263 34.43 -1.24 14.64
CA VAL A 263 35.88 -0.91 14.70
C VAL A 263 36.14 0.53 15.12
N ASP A 264 35.42 1.52 14.57
CA ASP A 264 35.67 2.93 14.85
C ASP A 264 35.10 3.30 16.24
N PRO A 265 35.93 3.81 17.18
CA PRO A 265 35.49 4.10 18.54
C PRO A 265 34.34 5.11 18.63
N LEU A 266 34.31 6.12 17.75
CA LEU A 266 33.28 7.15 17.76
C LEU A 266 31.95 6.58 17.25
N TYR A 267 31.98 5.87 16.13
CA TYR A 267 30.77 5.22 15.60
C TYR A 267 30.28 4.10 16.50
N ASN A 268 31.17 3.38 17.18
CA ASN A 268 30.78 2.41 18.20
C ASN A 268 30.04 3.08 19.36
N ALA A 269 30.60 4.18 19.90
CA ALA A 269 29.94 4.93 20.97
C ALA A 269 28.56 5.44 20.53
N LEU A 270 28.43 5.96 19.30
CA LEU A 270 27.14 6.40 18.74
C LEU A 270 26.16 5.24 18.57
N ALA A 271 26.61 4.09 18.05
CA ALA A 271 25.77 2.91 17.89
C ALA A 271 25.25 2.41 19.25
N CYS A 272 26.12 2.35 20.27
CA CYS A 272 25.74 2.01 21.63
C CYS A 272 24.76 3.02 22.23
N ALA A 273 24.96 4.32 22.01
CA ALA A 273 24.08 5.37 22.54
C ALA A 273 22.68 5.38 21.88
N MET A 274 22.60 5.08 20.59
CA MET A 274 21.32 5.06 19.84
C MET A 274 20.55 3.73 19.99
N ALA A 275 21.22 2.66 20.42
CA ALA A 275 20.57 1.37 20.63
C ALA A 275 19.50 1.47 21.74
N ARG A 276 18.42 0.69 21.61
CA ARG A 276 17.37 0.61 22.63
C ARG A 276 17.85 -0.17 23.86
N ALA A 277 18.56 0.54 24.71
CA ALA A 277 18.81 0.30 26.12
C ALA A 277 17.60 -0.30 26.88
N ARG A 278 17.51 -1.62 27.03
CA ARG A 278 16.55 -2.28 27.94
C ARG A 278 17.26 -2.67 29.25
N HIS A 279 17.81 -1.69 29.95
CA HIS A 279 18.65 -1.90 31.15
C HIS A 279 17.87 -2.22 32.44
N ALA A 280 16.53 -2.19 32.41
CA ALA A 280 15.74 -2.31 33.64
C ALA A 280 15.76 -3.71 34.28
N LYS A 281 16.17 -4.77 33.54
CA LYS A 281 16.24 -6.12 34.08
C LYS A 281 17.32 -6.95 33.38
N VAL A 282 18.31 -7.40 34.15
CA VAL A 282 19.29 -8.40 33.70
C VAL A 282 18.58 -9.76 33.65
N VAL A 283 18.62 -10.42 32.50
CA VAL A 283 18.00 -11.72 32.27
C VAL A 283 19.07 -12.65 31.75
N ALA A 284 19.42 -13.70 32.52
CA ALA A 284 20.49 -14.63 32.18
C ALA A 284 20.34 -15.31 30.80
N GLY A 285 19.09 -15.47 30.31
CA GLY A 285 18.83 -15.97 28.96
C GLY A 285 19.20 -14.96 27.86
N ALA A 286 19.05 -13.67 28.12
CA ALA A 286 19.43 -12.62 27.18
C ALA A 286 20.95 -12.49 27.08
N GLU A 287 21.67 -12.62 28.20
CA GLU A 287 23.13 -12.64 28.24
C GLU A 287 23.71 -13.83 27.47
N ARG A 288 23.18 -15.04 27.69
CA ARG A 288 23.57 -16.23 26.91
C ARG A 288 23.35 -16.05 25.41
N LEU A 289 22.23 -15.47 25.02
CA LEU A 289 21.95 -15.18 23.61
C LEU A 289 22.90 -14.12 23.02
N ARG A 290 23.33 -13.14 23.83
CA ARG A 290 24.32 -12.15 23.44
C ARG A 290 25.68 -12.80 23.19
N GLU A 291 26.15 -13.62 24.13
CA GLU A 291 27.40 -14.37 24.01
C GLU A 291 27.40 -15.27 22.77
N GLN A 292 26.30 -15.99 22.52
CA GLN A 292 26.16 -16.82 21.32
C GLN A 292 26.26 -16.00 20.02
N ARG A 293 25.58 -14.85 19.96
CA ARG A 293 25.64 -13.96 18.78
C ARG A 293 27.02 -13.36 18.60
N LEU A 294 27.68 -12.98 19.70
CA LEU A 294 29.03 -12.46 19.68
C LEU A 294 30.00 -13.50 19.12
N ALA A 295 29.96 -14.73 19.65
CA ALA A 295 30.78 -15.84 19.18
C ALA A 295 30.51 -16.15 17.70
N GLN A 296 29.25 -16.17 17.27
CA GLN A 296 28.89 -16.37 15.87
C GLN A 296 29.48 -15.29 14.96
N VAL A 297 29.34 -14.01 15.33
CA VAL A 297 29.87 -12.90 14.53
C VAL A 297 31.41 -12.92 14.49
N LEU A 298 32.07 -13.17 15.61
CA LEU A 298 33.53 -13.26 15.68
C LEU A 298 34.08 -14.43 14.84
N THR A 299 33.41 -15.59 14.88
CA THR A 299 33.83 -16.79 14.12
C THR A 299 33.67 -16.58 12.62
N VAL A 300 32.56 -15.98 12.20
CA VAL A 300 32.25 -15.73 10.77
C VAL A 300 33.06 -14.55 10.21
N GLY A 301 33.46 -13.62 11.06
CA GLY A 301 34.27 -12.46 10.67
C GLY A 301 33.46 -11.32 10.03
N PRO A 302 34.16 -10.27 9.53
CA PRO A 302 33.55 -9.01 9.10
C PRO A 302 32.65 -9.12 7.86
N ASP A 303 32.89 -10.08 6.97
CA ASP A 303 32.19 -10.18 5.68
C ASP A 303 31.23 -11.38 5.55
N GLY A 304 31.23 -12.33 6.49
CA GLY A 304 30.44 -13.54 6.32
C GLY A 304 28.92 -13.33 6.50
N ALA A 305 28.15 -13.78 5.51
CA ALA A 305 26.70 -13.61 5.42
C ALA A 305 25.93 -14.44 6.47
N ASP A 306 26.49 -15.56 6.92
CA ASP A 306 25.85 -16.49 7.87
C ASP A 306 25.56 -15.88 9.25
N ALA A 307 26.15 -14.70 9.54
CA ALA A 307 25.93 -13.96 10.78
C ALA A 307 24.99 -12.75 10.64
N GLU A 308 24.34 -12.52 9.49
CA GLU A 308 23.54 -11.30 9.26
C GLU A 308 22.47 -11.07 10.33
N ALA A 309 21.70 -12.12 10.67
CA ALA A 309 20.69 -12.03 11.72
C ALA A 309 21.28 -11.69 13.09
N ALA A 310 22.48 -12.22 13.41
CA ALA A 310 23.19 -11.92 14.65
C ALA A 310 23.70 -10.47 14.68
N ARG A 311 24.23 -9.95 13.55
CA ARG A 311 24.65 -8.56 13.39
C ARG A 311 23.51 -7.58 13.66
N TRP A 312 22.34 -7.82 13.06
CA TRP A 312 21.13 -7.00 13.29
C TRP A 312 20.68 -6.99 14.75
N ARG A 313 20.83 -8.14 15.43
CA ARG A 313 20.50 -8.24 16.86
C ARG A 313 21.51 -7.53 17.74
N LEU A 314 22.80 -7.60 17.42
CA LEU A 314 23.86 -6.90 18.15
C LEU A 314 23.76 -5.38 17.99
N LEU A 315 23.44 -4.86 16.80
CA LEU A 315 23.22 -3.41 16.60
C LEU A 315 22.12 -2.82 17.52
N ASN A 316 21.22 -3.64 18.03
CA ASN A 316 20.18 -3.24 18.98
C ASN A 316 20.53 -3.55 20.45
N ASP A 317 21.75 -4.02 20.73
CA ASP A 317 22.25 -4.45 22.04
C ASP A 317 23.53 -3.66 22.37
N PRO A 318 23.44 -2.59 23.17
CA PRO A 318 24.57 -1.69 23.43
C PRO A 318 25.74 -2.42 24.11
N ASP A 319 25.48 -3.30 25.08
CA ASP A 319 26.52 -4.10 25.73
C ASP A 319 27.19 -5.04 24.73
N GLY A 320 26.39 -5.66 23.84
CA GLY A 320 26.88 -6.53 22.79
C GLY A 320 27.81 -5.82 21.82
N MET A 321 27.47 -4.59 21.41
CA MET A 321 28.32 -3.77 20.53
C MET A 321 29.60 -3.31 21.23
N ALA A 322 29.53 -2.92 22.50
CA ALA A 322 30.70 -2.52 23.27
C ALA A 322 31.66 -3.71 23.49
N LEU A 323 31.13 -4.88 23.83
CA LEU A 323 31.92 -6.10 24.00
C LEU A 323 32.55 -6.58 22.69
N LEU A 324 31.83 -6.46 21.57
CA LEU A 324 32.35 -6.79 20.25
C LEU A 324 33.49 -5.85 19.84
N HIS A 325 33.31 -4.54 20.03
CA HIS A 325 34.38 -3.56 19.81
C HIS A 325 35.62 -3.89 20.64
N ARG A 326 35.42 -4.15 21.94
CA ARG A 326 36.50 -4.52 22.85
C ARG A 326 37.24 -5.77 22.40
N HIS A 327 36.53 -6.84 22.04
CA HIS A 327 37.16 -8.08 21.54
C HIS A 327 37.98 -7.82 20.28
N VAL A 328 37.46 -7.04 19.34
CA VAL A 328 38.16 -6.74 18.08
C VAL A 328 39.47 -5.97 18.31
N TRP A 329 39.56 -5.18 19.39
CA TRP A 329 40.75 -4.41 19.72
C TRP A 329 41.74 -5.12 20.66
N GLU A 330 41.24 -6.00 21.56
CA GLU A 330 42.07 -6.68 22.56
C GLU A 330 42.56 -8.07 22.11
N ASP A 331 41.79 -8.79 21.27
CA ASP A 331 42.10 -10.16 20.85
C ASP A 331 42.88 -10.18 19.53
N PRO A 332 43.96 -10.98 19.40
CA PRO A 332 44.64 -11.24 18.13
C PRO A 332 43.70 -11.63 16.97
N ALA A 333 42.61 -12.35 17.25
CA ALA A 333 41.59 -12.72 16.25
C ALA A 333 40.87 -11.50 15.64
N GLY A 334 40.85 -10.37 16.37
CA GLY A 334 40.33 -9.08 15.92
C GLY A 334 41.15 -8.43 14.81
N ALA A 335 42.40 -8.86 14.58
CA ALA A 335 43.27 -8.28 13.55
C ALA A 335 42.66 -8.32 12.14
N VAL A 336 41.85 -9.34 11.84
CA VAL A 336 41.14 -9.46 10.55
C VAL A 336 40.14 -8.33 10.35
N TRP A 337 39.44 -7.92 11.41
CA TRP A 337 38.47 -6.82 11.38
C TRP A 337 39.17 -5.47 11.19
N LEU A 338 40.29 -5.27 11.89
CA LEU A 338 41.11 -4.06 11.76
C LEU A 338 41.73 -3.94 10.37
N ALA A 339 42.26 -5.04 9.83
CA ALA A 339 42.80 -5.09 8.47
C ALA A 339 41.72 -4.77 7.44
N ARG A 340 40.54 -5.39 7.58
CA ARG A 340 39.39 -5.15 6.70
C ARG A 340 38.89 -3.71 6.76
N TYR A 341 38.86 -3.12 7.96
CA TYR A 341 38.51 -1.72 8.14
C TYR A 341 39.51 -0.78 7.44
N ARG A 342 40.82 -1.04 7.57
CA ARG A 342 41.86 -0.24 6.88
C ARG A 342 41.82 -0.40 5.36
N GLU A 343 41.44 -1.57 4.87
CA GLU A 343 41.25 -1.80 3.43
C GLU A 343 40.07 -0.99 2.88
N GLN A 344 38.94 -0.98 3.59
CA GLN A 344 37.73 -0.26 3.17
C GLN A 344 37.80 1.25 3.42
N TYR A 345 38.51 1.66 4.47
CA TYR A 345 38.61 3.04 4.94
C TYR A 345 40.08 3.40 5.25
N PRO A 346 40.96 3.46 4.24
CA PRO A 346 42.40 3.68 4.44
C PRO A 346 42.73 5.04 5.07
N HIS A 347 41.85 6.03 4.87
CA HIS A 347 41.96 7.37 5.46
C HIS A 347 40.99 7.58 6.64
N GLY A 348 40.41 6.50 7.15
CA GLY A 348 39.28 6.56 8.08
C GLY A 348 37.97 6.94 7.41
N VAL A 349 36.88 6.92 8.17
CA VAL A 349 35.57 7.35 7.69
C VAL A 349 35.55 8.86 7.58
N ALA A 350 35.19 9.38 6.40
CA ALA A 350 35.02 10.81 6.17
C ALA A 350 33.96 11.35 7.14
N ARG A 351 34.36 12.30 7.99
CA ARG A 351 33.47 12.94 8.95
C ARG A 351 32.93 14.22 8.30
N PRO A 352 31.60 14.40 8.23
CA PRO A 352 31.06 15.67 7.78
C PRO A 352 31.54 16.77 8.71
N ASP A 353 31.94 17.90 8.14
CA ASP A 353 32.47 19.04 8.87
C ASP A 353 31.30 19.73 9.61
N LEU A 354 31.11 19.34 10.87
CA LEU A 354 30.02 19.81 11.75
C LEU A 354 30.03 21.33 11.96
N ALA A 355 31.09 22.03 11.54
CA ALA A 355 31.23 23.48 11.67
C ALA A 355 30.55 24.28 10.55
N SER A 356 30.09 23.65 9.46
CA SER A 356 29.51 24.36 8.30
C SER A 356 27.98 24.51 8.33
N GLU A 357 27.30 23.93 9.32
CA GLU A 357 25.83 23.94 9.45
C GLU A 357 25.31 24.82 10.61
N ALA A 358 26.13 25.71 11.18
CA ALA A 358 25.74 26.64 12.23
C ALA A 358 25.30 28.02 11.70
#